data_AF-A0A346XX42-F1
#
_entry.id   AF-A0A346XX42-F1
#
_cell.length_a   1.000
_cell.length_b   1.000
_cell.length_c   1.000
_cell.angle_alpha   90.00
_cell.angle_beta   90.00
_cell.angle_gamma   90.00
#
_symmetry.space_group_name_H-M   'P 1'
#
loop_
_entity.id
_entity.type
_entity.pdbx_description
1 polymer ?
#
loop_
_entity_poly.entity_id
_entity_poly.type
_entity_poly.pdbx_seq_one_letter_code
_entity_poly.pdbx_strand_id
1 'polypeptide(L)'
;MTPTADPDTTQSHDEAARGRLVRRIVLGCFTVFVALGLMGVFGYRQGTTTSEAHGLRVEVEHPAVTRGGLPASWQLLITTTDGTPLPGVVEVDSDPRWFALFDVNGIEPSPVESDQDEDHLIWRFDTFGRDQLVVSLDVRTQPDARWGRDGRTTVRVGDEPPVEVTYRTWVSP
;
A
#
# COMPACT_ATOMS: atom_id res chain seq x y z
N MET A 1 52.69 -38.08 -37.92
CA MET A 1 51.31 -37.76 -38.34
C MET A 1 50.64 -37.11 -37.15
N THR A 2 50.71 -35.78 -37.08
CA THR A 2 50.21 -35.02 -35.92
C THR A 2 48.72 -34.77 -36.13
N PRO A 3 47.84 -35.07 -35.17
CA PRO A 3 46.42 -34.78 -35.32
C PRO A 3 46.22 -33.26 -35.35
N THR A 4 45.82 -32.72 -36.50
CA THR A 4 45.25 -31.38 -36.60
C THR A 4 43.90 -31.43 -35.89
N ALA A 5 43.84 -30.90 -34.66
CA ALA A 5 42.56 -30.64 -34.02
C ALA A 5 41.85 -29.55 -34.84
N ASP A 6 40.72 -29.92 -35.43
CA ASP A 6 39.91 -29.06 -36.27
C ASP A 6 39.22 -28.00 -35.39
N PRO A 7 39.59 -26.70 -35.51
CA PRO A 7 39.12 -25.65 -34.62
C PRO A 7 37.59 -25.47 -34.66
N ASP A 8 36.94 -25.82 -35.77
CA ASP A 8 35.47 -25.73 -35.95
C ASP A 8 34.70 -26.65 -34.99
N THR A 9 35.25 -27.82 -34.65
CA THR A 9 34.57 -28.78 -33.74
C THR A 9 34.47 -28.24 -32.32
N THR A 10 35.55 -27.62 -31.81
CA THR A 10 35.61 -27.03 -30.48
C THR A 10 34.66 -25.84 -30.31
N GLN A 11 34.53 -25.01 -31.35
CA GLN A 11 33.67 -23.83 -31.32
C GLN A 11 32.16 -24.21 -31.23
N SER A 12 31.76 -25.26 -31.94
CA SER A 12 30.39 -25.82 -31.92
C SER A 12 29.97 -26.39 -30.55
N HIS A 13 30.89 -27.07 -29.85
CA HIS A 13 30.60 -27.66 -28.54
C HIS A 13 30.41 -26.59 -27.44
N ASP A 14 31.21 -25.52 -27.48
CA ASP A 14 31.11 -24.41 -26.53
C ASP A 14 29.82 -23.59 -26.75
N GLU A 15 29.42 -23.37 -27.99
CA GLU A 15 28.13 -22.74 -28.32
C GLU A 15 26.94 -23.57 -27.83
N ALA A 16 26.98 -24.89 -28.02
CA ALA A 16 25.94 -25.79 -27.55
C ALA A 16 25.87 -25.86 -26.00
N ALA A 17 27.02 -25.83 -25.32
CA ALA A 17 27.10 -25.80 -23.86
C ALA A 17 26.57 -24.48 -23.29
N ARG A 18 26.96 -23.35 -23.90
CA ARG A 18 26.48 -22.01 -23.55
C ARG A 18 24.98 -21.88 -23.76
N GLY A 19 24.43 -22.41 -24.86
CA GLY A 19 22.99 -22.45 -25.11
C GLY A 19 22.20 -23.22 -24.05
N ARG A 20 22.72 -24.38 -23.59
CA ARG A 20 22.11 -25.15 -22.49
C ARG A 20 22.14 -24.41 -21.15
N LEU A 21 23.24 -23.72 -20.85
CA LEU A 21 23.38 -22.93 -19.63
C LEU A 21 22.40 -21.75 -19.63
N VAL A 22 22.35 -20.97 -20.72
CA VAL A 22 21.40 -19.86 -20.86
C VAL A 22 19.96 -20.35 -20.72
N ARG A 23 19.59 -21.44 -21.39
CA ARG A 23 18.25 -22.03 -21.26
C ARG A 23 17.93 -22.42 -19.81
N ARG A 24 18.87 -23.05 -19.09
CA ARG A 24 18.67 -23.41 -17.68
C ARG A 24 18.51 -22.20 -16.78
N ILE A 25 19.30 -21.15 -17.00
CA ILE A 25 19.18 -19.89 -16.25
C ILE A 25 17.81 -19.26 -16.49
N VAL A 26 17.39 -19.11 -17.75
CA VAL A 26 16.08 -18.53 -18.11
C VAL A 26 14.94 -19.35 -17.50
N LEU A 27 14.98 -20.68 -17.64
CA LEU A 27 13.95 -21.57 -17.09
C LEU A 27 13.95 -21.52 -15.55
N GLY A 28 15.12 -21.43 -14.93
CA GLY A 28 15.27 -21.22 -13.49
C GLY A 28 14.64 -19.92 -13.04
N CYS A 29 14.93 -18.80 -13.70
CA CYS A 29 14.33 -17.50 -13.42
C CYS A 29 12.80 -17.53 -13.57
N PHE A 30 12.26 -18.15 -14.63
CA PHE A 30 10.81 -18.32 -14.79
C PHE A 30 10.20 -19.19 -13.69
N THR A 31 10.88 -20.28 -13.31
CA THR A 31 10.41 -21.17 -12.25
C THR A 31 10.34 -20.43 -10.91
N VAL A 32 11.37 -19.64 -10.58
CA VAL A 32 11.38 -18.79 -9.38
C VAL A 32 10.28 -17.74 -9.44
N PHE A 33 10.10 -17.06 -10.57
CA PHE A 33 9.05 -16.05 -10.74
C PHE A 33 7.64 -16.63 -10.54
N VAL A 34 7.36 -17.79 -11.13
CA VAL A 34 6.08 -18.49 -10.94
C VAL A 34 5.90 -18.94 -9.49
N ALA A 35 6.94 -19.47 -8.84
CA ALA A 35 6.89 -19.85 -7.44
C ALA A 35 6.58 -18.64 -6.52
N LEU A 36 7.19 -17.48 -6.77
CA LEU A 36 6.89 -16.24 -6.03
C LEU A 36 5.44 -15.79 -6.26
N GLY A 37 4.94 -15.89 -7.49
CA GLY A 37 3.53 -15.62 -7.80
C GLY A 37 2.58 -16.56 -7.07
N LEU A 38 2.87 -17.86 -7.03
CA LEU A 38 2.09 -18.86 -6.29
C LEU A 38 2.15 -18.64 -4.76
N MET A 39 3.25 -18.12 -4.24
CA MET A 39 3.39 -17.73 -2.83
C MET A 39 2.69 -16.40 -2.50
N GLY A 40 2.06 -15.74 -3.48
CA GLY A 40 1.33 -14.48 -3.25
C GLY A 40 2.23 -13.27 -3.01
N VAL A 41 3.52 -13.35 -3.36
CA VAL A 41 4.49 -12.24 -3.16
C VAL A 41 4.08 -10.98 -3.92
N PHE A 42 3.37 -11.14 -5.04
CA PHE A 42 2.83 -10.05 -5.86
C PHE A 42 1.33 -9.78 -5.62
N GLY A 43 0.75 -10.37 -4.57
CA GLY A 43 -0.67 -10.25 -4.23
C GLY A 43 -0.99 -9.01 -3.42
N TYR A 44 -2.29 -8.74 -3.24
CA TYR A 44 -2.77 -7.72 -2.32
C TYR A 44 -2.28 -8.00 -0.91
N ARG A 45 -1.68 -6.99 -0.27
CA ARG A 45 -1.26 -7.06 1.13
C ARG A 45 -1.70 -5.81 1.86
N GLN A 46 -2.36 -6.02 2.98
CA GLN A 46 -2.74 -4.97 3.92
C GLN A 46 -1.58 -4.71 4.90
N GLY A 47 -1.35 -3.44 5.21
CA GLY A 47 -0.45 -2.99 6.27
C GLY A 47 -1.24 -2.20 7.30
N THR A 48 -0.76 -2.22 8.53
CA THR A 48 -1.32 -1.46 9.64
C THR A 48 -0.21 -0.62 10.23
N THR A 49 -0.43 0.67 10.36
CA THR A 49 0.48 1.59 11.06
C THR A 49 -0.27 2.27 12.18
N THR A 50 0.37 2.35 13.35
CA THR A 50 -0.22 2.95 14.55
C THR A 50 0.69 4.07 15.06
N SER A 51 0.07 5.14 15.54
CA SER A 51 0.72 6.23 16.26
C SER A 51 -0.06 6.58 17.51
N GLU A 52 0.63 6.98 18.57
CA GLU A 52 0.04 7.40 19.83
C GLU A 52 0.65 8.72 20.27
N ALA A 53 -0.18 9.73 20.45
CA ALA A 53 0.20 11.03 20.98
C ALA A 53 -1.03 11.76 21.52
N HIS A 54 -0.82 12.72 22.43
CA HIS A 54 -1.89 13.60 22.92
C HIS A 54 -3.13 12.85 23.45
N GLY A 55 -2.93 11.70 24.12
CA GLY A 55 -4.01 10.89 24.66
C GLY A 55 -4.85 10.12 23.62
N LEU A 56 -4.46 10.16 22.34
CA LEU A 56 -5.10 9.45 21.24
C LEU A 56 -4.19 8.33 20.71
N ARG A 57 -4.82 7.23 20.33
CA ARG A 57 -4.23 6.16 19.53
C ARG A 57 -4.92 6.16 18.17
N VAL A 58 -4.11 6.28 17.13
CA VAL A 58 -4.56 6.34 15.74
C VAL A 58 -3.94 5.18 14.99
N GLU A 59 -4.78 4.37 14.38
CA GLU A 59 -4.38 3.22 13.59
C GLU A 59 -4.93 3.34 12.17
N VAL A 60 -4.05 3.18 11.18
CA VAL A 60 -4.41 3.20 9.77
C VAL A 60 -4.08 1.85 9.17
N GLU A 61 -5.12 1.16 8.71
CA GLU A 61 -5.00 0.04 7.80
C GLU A 61 -5.04 0.55 6.36
N HIS A 62 -4.10 0.09 5.55
CA HIS A 62 -3.93 0.55 4.17
C HIS A 62 -3.45 -0.60 3.27
N PRO A 63 -3.65 -0.50 1.95
CA PRO A 63 -3.00 -1.41 1.01
C PRO A 63 -1.49 -1.14 1.01
N ALA A 64 -0.70 -2.00 1.65
CA ALA A 64 0.76 -1.95 1.60
C ALA A 64 1.28 -2.38 0.23
N VAL A 65 0.64 -3.37 -0.38
CA VAL A 65 0.89 -3.82 -1.76
C VAL A 65 -0.43 -4.00 -2.49
N THR A 66 -0.54 -3.44 -3.70
CA THR A 66 -1.70 -3.59 -4.60
C THR A 66 -1.26 -3.63 -6.07
N ARG A 67 -2.22 -3.73 -7.01
CA ARG A 67 -2.03 -3.56 -8.46
C ARG A 67 -3.26 -2.93 -9.08
N GLY A 68 -3.11 -2.36 -10.27
CA GLY A 68 -4.21 -1.74 -11.00
C GLY A 68 -5.45 -2.64 -11.12
N GLY A 69 -6.61 -2.09 -10.77
CA GLY A 69 -7.92 -2.74 -10.87
C GLY A 69 -8.30 -3.66 -9.71
N LEU A 70 -7.44 -3.87 -8.70
CA LEU A 70 -7.83 -4.66 -7.52
C LEU A 70 -8.71 -3.86 -6.54
N PRO A 71 -9.69 -4.52 -5.89
CA PRO A 71 -10.30 -3.99 -4.68
C PRO A 71 -9.24 -3.76 -3.60
N ALA A 72 -9.37 -2.66 -2.86
CA ALA A 72 -8.51 -2.33 -1.74
C ALA A 72 -9.36 -1.72 -0.61
N SER A 73 -8.80 -1.68 0.59
CA SER A 73 -9.46 -1.09 1.76
C SER A 73 -8.51 -0.13 2.46
N TRP A 74 -9.04 1.01 2.87
CA TRP A 74 -8.40 1.90 3.82
C TRP A 74 -9.31 2.06 5.03
N GLN A 75 -8.76 1.92 6.23
CA GLN A 75 -9.49 2.06 7.47
C GLN A 75 -8.69 2.86 8.48
N LEU A 76 -9.35 3.81 9.12
CA LEU A 76 -8.83 4.62 10.20
C LEU A 76 -9.60 4.27 11.48
N LEU A 77 -8.89 3.81 12.49
CA LEU A 77 -9.39 3.58 13.83
C LEU A 77 -8.77 4.61 14.77
N ILE A 78 -9.62 5.32 15.50
CA ILE A 78 -9.23 6.31 16.49
C ILE A 78 -9.83 5.90 17.84
N THR A 79 -8.99 5.85 18.86
CA THR A 79 -9.38 5.61 20.25
C THR A 79 -8.62 6.56 21.19
N THR A 80 -9.12 6.74 22.40
CA THR A 80 -8.33 7.36 23.48
C THR A 80 -7.41 6.31 24.10
N THR A 81 -6.25 6.73 24.61
CA THR A 81 -5.29 5.82 25.27
C THR A 81 -5.74 5.39 26.66
N ASP A 82 -6.62 6.16 27.30
CA ASP A 82 -7.16 5.90 28.63
C ASP A 82 -8.53 5.18 28.60
N GLY A 83 -9.07 4.91 27.41
CA GLY A 83 -10.34 4.22 27.21
C GLY A 83 -11.57 5.09 27.50
N THR A 84 -11.40 6.41 27.63
CA THR A 84 -12.52 7.35 27.74
C THR A 84 -13.21 7.59 26.38
N PRO A 85 -14.50 7.98 26.35
CA PRO A 85 -15.17 8.32 25.11
C PRO A 85 -14.49 9.45 24.33
N LEU A 86 -14.49 9.37 23.01
CA LEU A 86 -13.89 10.41 22.16
C LEU A 86 -14.68 11.74 22.28
N PRO A 87 -14.00 12.89 22.40
CA PRO A 87 -14.68 14.18 22.50
C PRO A 87 -15.23 14.68 21.16
N GLY A 88 -16.52 15.04 21.14
CA GLY A 88 -17.12 15.92 20.14
C GLY A 88 -16.81 15.57 18.67
N VAL A 89 -16.16 16.49 17.97
CA VAL A 89 -15.81 16.36 16.55
C VAL A 89 -14.32 16.05 16.41
N VAL A 90 -14.02 15.01 15.64
CA VAL A 90 -12.66 14.67 15.22
C VAL A 90 -12.41 15.19 13.81
N GLU A 91 -11.28 15.86 13.62
CA GLU A 91 -10.78 16.25 12.31
C GLU A 91 -9.71 15.27 11.84
N VAL A 92 -9.86 14.82 10.60
CA VAL A 92 -8.93 13.94 9.89
C VAL A 92 -8.45 14.69 8.67
N ASP A 93 -7.16 15.05 8.62
CA ASP A 93 -6.52 15.65 7.45
C ASP A 93 -5.57 14.61 6.84
N SER A 94 -5.65 14.41 5.53
CA SER A 94 -4.79 13.45 4.85
C SER A 94 -4.25 13.98 3.52
N ASP A 95 -3.17 13.38 3.03
CA ASP A 95 -2.60 13.74 1.72
C ASP A 95 -3.51 13.27 0.56
N PRO A 96 -4.17 14.18 -0.18
CA PRO A 96 -5.06 13.81 -1.28
C PRO A 96 -4.33 13.04 -2.40
N ARG A 97 -3.01 13.21 -2.54
CA ARG A 97 -2.23 12.53 -3.57
C ARG A 97 -2.12 11.03 -3.29
N TRP A 98 -2.16 10.58 -2.04
CA TRP A 98 -2.19 9.15 -1.77
C TRP A 98 -3.53 8.54 -2.20
N PHE A 99 -4.64 9.21 -1.90
CA PHE A 99 -5.98 8.77 -2.30
C PHE A 99 -6.18 8.76 -3.81
N ALA A 100 -5.47 9.61 -4.56
CA ALA A 100 -5.47 9.59 -6.02
C ALA A 100 -4.96 8.28 -6.65
N LEU A 101 -4.41 7.33 -5.87
CA LEU A 101 -4.15 5.97 -6.36
C LEU A 101 -5.41 5.11 -6.49
N PHE A 102 -6.55 5.57 -5.96
CA PHE A 102 -7.75 4.78 -5.84
C PHE A 102 -8.98 5.51 -6.38
N ASP A 103 -9.88 4.73 -6.98
CA ASP A 103 -11.26 5.12 -7.20
C ASP A 103 -12.03 4.87 -5.90
N VAL A 104 -12.46 5.95 -5.25
CA VAL A 104 -13.23 5.92 -4.00
C VAL A 104 -14.71 5.74 -4.32
N ASN A 105 -15.31 4.65 -3.81
CA ASN A 105 -16.73 4.36 -4.03
C ASN A 105 -17.62 4.87 -2.89
N GLY A 106 -17.09 4.92 -1.67
CA GLY A 106 -17.84 5.30 -0.47
C GLY A 106 -16.93 5.53 0.73
N ILE A 107 -17.45 6.30 1.69
CA ILE A 107 -16.83 6.56 2.99
C ILE A 107 -17.88 6.36 4.09
N GLU A 108 -17.55 5.54 5.08
CA GLU A 108 -18.42 5.23 6.20
C GLU A 108 -17.70 5.42 7.54
N PRO A 109 -18.29 6.14 8.50
CA PRO A 109 -19.50 6.97 8.35
C PRO A 109 -19.27 8.14 7.38
N SER A 110 -20.34 8.75 6.89
CA SER A 110 -20.20 9.99 6.14
C SER A 110 -19.72 11.12 7.05
N PRO A 111 -18.75 11.95 6.63
CA PRO A 111 -18.31 13.09 7.40
C PRO A 111 -19.42 14.14 7.53
N VAL A 112 -19.43 14.87 8.65
CA VAL A 112 -20.33 16.02 8.86
C VAL A 112 -19.88 17.24 8.07
N GLU A 113 -18.59 17.30 7.71
CA GLU A 113 -17.99 18.32 6.86
C GLU A 113 -16.81 17.72 6.09
N SER A 114 -16.66 18.09 4.83
CA SER A 114 -15.53 17.68 3.99
C SER A 114 -15.02 18.86 3.19
N ASP A 115 -13.70 19.04 3.16
CA ASP A 115 -13.02 20.02 2.33
C ASP A 115 -11.78 19.40 1.69
N GLN A 116 -11.40 19.90 0.52
CA GLN A 116 -10.23 19.39 -0.20
C GLN A 116 -9.57 20.50 -1.03
N ASP A 117 -8.25 20.59 -0.90
CA ASP A 117 -7.38 21.36 -1.78
C ASP A 117 -6.24 20.50 -2.36
N GLU A 118 -5.17 21.14 -2.83
CA GLU A 118 -4.02 20.46 -3.44
C GLU A 118 -3.18 19.64 -2.45
N ASP A 119 -3.14 20.05 -1.18
CA ASP A 119 -2.28 19.49 -0.14
C ASP A 119 -3.07 18.82 1.00
N HIS A 120 -4.36 19.12 1.11
CA HIS A 120 -5.21 18.70 2.22
C HIS A 120 -6.51 18.03 1.75
N LEU A 121 -6.83 16.90 2.36
CA LEU A 121 -8.13 16.24 2.31
C LEU A 121 -8.66 16.15 3.73
N ILE A 122 -9.59 17.04 4.07
CA ILE A 122 -10.08 17.22 5.43
C ILE A 122 -11.47 16.63 5.56
N TRP A 123 -11.64 15.73 6.51
CA TRP A 123 -12.92 15.20 6.95
C TRP A 123 -13.15 15.47 8.42
N ARG A 124 -14.36 15.92 8.77
CA ARG A 124 -14.78 16.07 10.16
C ARG A 124 -15.87 15.06 10.47
N PHE A 125 -15.74 14.38 11.60
CA PHE A 125 -16.66 13.36 12.07
C PHE A 125 -17.14 13.69 13.47
N ASP A 126 -18.45 13.68 13.67
CA ASP A 126 -19.02 13.69 15.03
C ASP A 126 -18.90 12.29 15.63
N THR A 127 -18.24 12.18 16.77
CA THR A 127 -18.05 10.89 17.46
C THR A 127 -19.30 10.50 18.25
N PHE A 128 -20.20 11.44 18.52
CA PHE A 128 -21.37 11.28 19.38
C PHE A 128 -21.02 10.69 20.76
N GLY A 129 -19.81 10.95 21.26
CA GLY A 129 -19.32 10.40 22.53
C GLY A 129 -19.16 8.88 22.52
N ARG A 130 -18.82 8.29 21.37
CA ARG A 130 -18.44 6.86 21.27
C ARG A 130 -17.00 6.65 21.73
N ASP A 131 -16.71 5.45 22.20
CA ASP A 131 -15.37 5.04 22.66
C ASP A 131 -14.33 4.97 21.52
N GLN A 132 -14.82 4.82 20.29
CA GLN A 132 -13.98 4.74 19.10
C GLN A 132 -14.68 5.33 17.89
N LEU A 133 -13.88 5.86 16.96
CA LEU A 133 -14.29 6.24 15.62
C LEU A 133 -13.59 5.32 14.63
N VAL A 134 -14.38 4.65 13.79
CA VAL A 134 -13.88 3.81 12.69
C VAL A 134 -14.37 4.43 11.40
N VAL A 135 -13.44 4.88 10.57
CA VAL A 135 -13.70 5.40 9.22
C VAL A 135 -13.17 4.38 8.24
N SER A 136 -14.01 3.90 7.32
CA SER A 136 -13.65 2.98 6.26
C SER A 136 -13.92 3.61 4.90
N LEU A 137 -13.03 3.36 3.95
CA LEU A 137 -13.23 3.68 2.55
C LEU A 137 -13.29 2.38 1.74
N ASP A 138 -14.37 2.23 0.97
CA ASP A 138 -14.43 1.23 -0.10
C ASP A 138 -13.76 1.79 -1.34
N VAL A 139 -12.63 1.19 -1.73
CA VAL A 139 -11.80 1.71 -2.80
C VAL A 139 -11.35 0.63 -3.77
N ARG A 140 -11.04 1.05 -4.99
CA ARG A 140 -10.37 0.20 -5.99
C ARG A 140 -9.12 0.89 -6.45
N THR A 141 -7.99 0.19 -6.52
CA THR A 141 -6.78 0.77 -7.11
C THR A 141 -7.03 1.10 -8.58
N GLN A 142 -6.70 2.33 -8.98
CA GLN A 142 -6.91 2.79 -10.34
C GLN A 142 -6.19 1.88 -11.35
N PRO A 143 -6.81 1.56 -12.50
CA PRO A 143 -6.19 0.67 -13.50
C PRO A 143 -4.84 1.16 -14.03
N ASP A 144 -4.62 2.47 -14.06
CA ASP A 144 -3.41 3.13 -14.56
C ASP A 144 -2.43 3.52 -13.45
N ALA A 145 -2.73 3.21 -12.17
CA ALA A 145 -1.78 3.38 -11.08
C ALA A 145 -0.53 2.51 -11.34
N ARG A 146 0.61 3.16 -11.56
CA ARG A 146 1.88 2.48 -11.88
C ARG A 146 2.94 2.62 -10.80
N TRP A 147 2.75 3.54 -9.86
CA TRP A 147 3.71 3.84 -8.81
C TRP A 147 3.04 3.90 -7.46
N GLY A 148 3.75 3.35 -6.47
CA GLY A 148 3.41 3.55 -5.07
C GLY A 148 3.52 5.01 -4.65
N ARG A 149 2.83 5.35 -3.55
CA ARG A 149 2.94 6.66 -2.89
C ARG A 149 3.02 6.45 -1.39
N ASP A 150 3.73 7.35 -0.73
CA ASP A 150 3.64 7.52 0.71
C ASP A 150 2.35 8.28 1.01
N GLY A 151 1.71 7.93 2.12
CA GLY A 151 0.48 8.53 2.62
C GLY A 151 0.72 9.09 4.02
N ARG A 152 -0.04 10.13 4.35
CA ARG A 152 -0.01 10.80 5.63
C ARG A 152 -1.44 11.08 6.04
N THR A 153 -1.77 10.78 7.28
CA THR A 153 -3.04 11.13 7.92
C THR A 153 -2.73 11.71 9.29
N THR A 154 -3.28 12.88 9.57
CA THR A 154 -3.26 13.53 10.86
C THR A 154 -4.66 13.53 11.47
N VAL A 155 -4.74 13.27 12.77
CA VAL A 155 -6.00 13.27 13.52
C VAL A 155 -5.90 14.27 14.66
N ARG A 156 -6.92 15.11 14.78
CA ARG A 156 -6.99 16.17 15.80
C ARG A 156 -8.37 16.21 16.45
N VAL A 157 -8.38 16.48 17.75
CA VAL A 157 -9.61 16.73 18.52
C VAL A 157 -9.49 18.09 19.20
N GLY A 158 -10.46 18.97 18.97
CA GLY A 158 -10.41 20.34 19.48
C GLY A 158 -9.13 21.07 19.06
N ASP A 159 -8.52 21.82 19.96
CA ASP A 159 -7.31 22.62 19.70
C ASP A 159 -5.99 21.89 20.05
N GLU A 160 -6.05 20.58 20.30
CA GLU A 160 -4.84 19.81 20.61
C GLU A 160 -3.94 19.63 19.38
N PRO A 161 -2.63 19.44 19.57
CA PRO A 161 -1.75 19.11 18.45
C PRO A 161 -2.17 17.78 17.78
N PRO A 162 -2.04 17.66 16.46
CA PRO A 162 -2.48 16.46 15.74
C PRO A 162 -1.56 15.25 16.02
N VAL A 163 -2.14 14.06 16.00
CA VAL A 163 -1.41 12.80 15.91
C VAL A 163 -1.19 12.45 14.44
N GLU A 164 0.05 12.26 14.04
CA GLU A 164 0.41 11.90 12.66
C GLU A 164 0.66 10.39 12.53
N VAL A 165 0.13 9.81 11.46
CA VAL A 165 0.43 8.47 10.97
C VAL A 165 0.89 8.56 9.52
N THR A 166 2.04 7.98 9.22
CA THR A 166 2.56 7.86 7.85
C THR A 166 2.59 6.39 7.44
N TYR A 167 2.29 6.14 6.17
CA TYR A 167 2.21 4.79 5.63
C TYR A 167 2.63 4.78 4.17
N ARG A 168 2.91 3.59 3.61
CA ARG A 168 3.40 3.47 2.23
C ARG A 168 2.66 2.40 1.47
N THR A 169 2.20 2.75 0.28
CA THR A 169 1.63 1.79 -0.68
C THR A 169 2.61 1.54 -1.80
N TRP A 170 2.84 0.28 -2.14
CA TRP A 170 3.50 -0.11 -3.37
C TRP A 170 2.48 -0.65 -4.39
N VAL A 171 2.56 -0.17 -5.62
CA VAL A 171 1.72 -0.64 -6.72
C VAL A 171 2.59 -1.49 -7.64
N SER A 172 2.26 -2.77 -7.75
CA SER A 172 2.95 -3.69 -8.65
C SER A 172 2.62 -3.38 -10.12
N PRO A 173 3.57 -3.62 -11.05
CA PRO A 173 3.38 -3.41 -12.48
C PRO A 173 2.29 -4.26 -13.13
#